data_AF-A0A5B6VKV7-F1
#
_entry.id   AF-A0A5B6VKV7-F1
#
_cell.length_a   1.000
_cell.length_b   1.000
_cell.length_c   1.000
_cell.angle_alpha   90.00
_cell.angle_beta   90.00
_cell.angle_gamma   90.00
#
_symmetry.space_group_name_H-M   'P 1'
#
loop_
_entity.id
_entity.type
_entity.pdbx_description
1 polymer ?
#
loop_
_entity_poly.entity_id
_entity_poly.type
_entity_poly.pdbx_seq_one_letter_code
_entity_poly.pdbx_strand_id
1 'polypeptide(L)'
;MSCFLFPKGLCEKIERAGKREIHWCQWKFLCRPKEEGGLGFRSMAQFNISLLAKQETLVTQVFKANFDNLQSDKVAALINNNNREWNRELIVNTFPAKVADLIF
;
A
#
# COMPACT_ATOMS: atom_id res chain seq x y z
N MET A 1 6.27 -9.23 0.03
CA MET A 1 5.26 -10.16 0.57
C MET A 1 4.06 -10.13 -0.34
N SER A 2 3.66 -11.28 -0.87
CA SER A 2 2.54 -11.36 -1.80
C SER A 2 1.22 -11.29 -1.03
N CYS A 3 0.37 -10.33 -1.36
CA CYS A 3 -0.93 -10.10 -0.72
C CYS A 3 -1.99 -10.95 -1.43
N PHE A 4 -2.67 -11.86 -0.72
CA PHE A 4 -3.67 -12.73 -1.32
C PHE A 4 -4.99 -12.71 -0.55
N LEU A 5 -6.08 -12.48 -1.27
CA LEU A 5 -7.42 -12.76 -0.75
C LEU A 5 -7.61 -14.27 -0.68
N PHE A 6 -7.96 -14.74 0.50
CA PHE A 6 -8.24 -16.15 0.74
C PHE A 6 -9.66 -16.47 0.26
N PRO A 7 -9.84 -17.55 -0.53
CA PRO A 7 -11.16 -18.05 -0.85
C PRO A 7 -11.95 -18.36 0.42
N LYS A 8 -13.26 -18.11 0.43
CA LYS A 8 -14.12 -18.35 1.60
C LYS A 8 -13.99 -19.77 2.16
N GLY A 9 -13.94 -20.78 1.28
CA GLY A 9 -13.76 -22.17 1.69
C GLY A 9 -12.42 -22.47 2.37
N LEU A 10 -11.37 -21.68 2.10
CA LEU A 10 -10.10 -21.76 2.84
C LEU A 10 -10.23 -21.13 4.22
N CYS A 11 -10.89 -19.97 4.33
CA CYS A 11 -11.19 -19.34 5.61
C CYS A 11 -11.97 -20.28 6.54
N GLU A 12 -13.04 -20.92 6.04
CA GLU A 12 -13.83 -21.89 6.81
C GLU A 12 -13.01 -23.09 7.28
N LYS A 13 -12.08 -23.58 6.44
CA LYS A 13 -11.15 -24.64 6.84
C LYS A 13 -10.24 -24.18 7.97
N ILE A 14 -9.69 -22.98 7.90
CA ILE A 14 -8.82 -22.40 8.94
C ILE A 14 -9.58 -22.24 10.26
N GLU A 15 -10.81 -21.72 10.21
CA GLU A 15 -11.67 -21.57 11.40
C GLU A 15 -11.96 -22.93 12.06
N ARG A 16 -11.97 -24.02 11.28
CA ARG A 16 -12.13 -25.41 11.75
C ARG A 16 -10.81 -26.10 12.11
N ALA A 17 -9.67 -25.63 11.62
CA ALA A 17 -8.37 -26.32 11.65
C ALA A 17 -7.66 -26.34 13.01
N GLY A 18 -8.24 -25.74 14.06
CA GLY A 18 -7.67 -25.73 15.41
C GLY A 18 -7.56 -27.09 16.11
N LYS A 19 -7.65 -28.22 15.40
CA LYS A 19 -7.57 -29.56 15.98
C LYS A 19 -6.41 -30.45 15.53
N ARG A 20 -5.81 -30.31 14.33
CA ARG A 20 -4.84 -31.35 13.89
C ARG A 20 -3.63 -30.98 13.03
N GLU A 21 -3.45 -29.79 12.46
CA GLU A 21 -2.36 -29.63 11.46
C GLU A 21 -1.54 -28.34 11.54
N ILE A 22 -2.02 -27.27 12.17
CA ILE A 22 -1.24 -26.05 12.33
C ILE A 22 -1.23 -25.68 13.81
N HIS A 23 -0.04 -25.46 14.39
CA HIS A 23 0.16 -25.06 15.80
C HIS A 23 -0.34 -23.63 16.10
N TRP A 24 -1.37 -23.17 15.40
CA TRP A 24 -2.03 -21.92 15.76
C TRP A 24 -2.82 -22.15 17.05
N CYS A 25 -2.92 -21.09 17.87
CA CYS A 25 -3.91 -21.06 18.92
C CYS A 25 -5.27 -21.43 18.32
N GLN A 26 -6.03 -22.29 19.01
CA GLN A 26 -7.35 -22.71 18.54
C GLN A 26 -8.16 -21.49 18.13
N TRP A 27 -8.84 -21.52 16.98
CA TRP A 27 -9.64 -20.39 16.49
C TRP A 27 -10.59 -19.83 17.57
N LYS A 28 -11.18 -20.73 18.38
CA LYS A 28 -12.00 -20.40 19.55
C LYS A 28 -11.32 -19.47 20.56
N PHE A 29 -10.02 -19.61 20.76
CA PHE A 29 -9.23 -18.75 21.65
C PHE A 29 -9.03 -17.36 21.02
N LEU A 30 -8.74 -17.30 19.72
CA LEU A 30 -8.60 -16.04 18.98
C LEU A 30 -9.90 -15.23 18.94
N CYS A 31 -11.05 -15.92 18.95
CA CYS A 31 -12.37 -15.29 19.01
C CYS A 31 -12.72 -14.66 20.36
N ARG A 32 -12.02 -15.03 21.45
CA ARG A 32 -12.32 -14.48 22.77
C ARG A 32 -12.05 -12.98 22.81
N PRO A 33 -12.78 -12.21 23.63
CA PRO A 33 -12.46 -10.81 23.90
C PRO A 33 -11.01 -10.63 24.36
N LYS A 34 -10.46 -9.45 24.13
CA LYS A 34 -9.07 -9.15 24.50
C LYS A 34 -8.86 -9.20 26.01
N GLU A 35 -9.90 -8.88 26.76
CA GLU A 35 -10.01 -8.93 28.21
C GLU A 35 -9.86 -10.37 28.76
N GLU A 36 -10.20 -11.38 27.95
CA GLU A 36 -10.07 -12.81 28.26
C GLU A 36 -8.80 -13.44 27.65
N GLY A 37 -7.89 -12.62 27.12
CA GLY A 37 -6.63 -13.06 26.51
C GLY A 37 -6.75 -13.50 25.04
N GLY A 38 -7.91 -13.30 24.40
CA GLY A 38 -8.10 -13.54 22.96
C GLY A 38 -7.75 -12.32 22.09
N LEU A 39 -8.15 -12.37 20.82
CA LEU A 39 -7.96 -11.27 19.86
C LEU A 39 -9.28 -10.64 19.37
N GLY A 40 -10.43 -11.14 19.82
CA GLY A 40 -11.76 -10.68 19.43
C GLY A 40 -12.13 -10.97 17.98
N PHE A 41 -11.46 -11.95 17.34
CA PHE A 41 -11.70 -12.25 15.93
C PHE A 41 -13.07 -12.89 15.70
N ARG A 42 -13.87 -12.29 14.81
CA ARG A 42 -15.23 -12.78 14.49
C ARG A 42 -15.26 -13.65 13.24
N SER A 43 -14.43 -13.35 12.24
CA SER A 43 -14.34 -14.09 10.98
C SER A 43 -12.97 -13.93 10.35
N MET A 44 -12.39 -15.03 9.89
CA MET A 44 -11.10 -15.05 9.18
C MET A 44 -11.19 -14.34 7.83
N ALA A 45 -12.34 -14.40 7.17
CA ALA A 45 -12.57 -13.67 5.92
C ALA A 45 -12.54 -12.15 6.15
N GLN A 46 -13.20 -11.67 7.20
CA GLN A 46 -13.18 -10.24 7.55
C GLN A 46 -11.79 -9.77 7.99
N PHE A 47 -11.07 -10.60 8.76
CA PHE A 47 -9.69 -10.31 9.15
C PHE A 47 -8.76 -10.22 7.93
N ASN A 48 -8.90 -11.13 6.96
CA ASN A 48 -8.08 -11.08 5.76
C ASN A 48 -8.38 -9.84 4.91
N ILE A 49 -9.66 -9.47 4.77
CA ILE A 49 -10.05 -8.22 4.09
C ILE A 49 -9.44 -7.00 4.79
N SER A 50 -9.51 -6.92 6.12
CA SER A 50 -8.95 -5.78 6.85
C SER A 50 -7.42 -5.73 6.80
N LEU A 51 -6.75 -6.89 6.79
CA LEU A 51 -5.30 -6.99 6.60
C LEU A 51 -4.89 -6.50 5.22
N LEU A 52 -5.59 -6.93 4.18
CA LEU A 52 -5.37 -6.47 2.80
C LEU A 52 -5.58 -4.96 2.70
N ALA A 53 -6.69 -4.44 3.24
CA ALA A 53 -6.94 -3.00 3.24
C ALA A 53 -5.82 -2.21 3.93
N LYS A 54 -5.30 -2.72 5.06
CA LYS A 54 -4.17 -2.09 5.76
C LYS A 54 -2.90 -2.13 4.91
N GLN A 55 -2.60 -3.25 4.26
CA GLN A 55 -1.45 -3.36 3.36
C GLN A 55 -1.56 -2.41 2.17
N GLU A 56 -2.71 -2.36 1.50
CA GLU A 56 -2.99 -1.43 0.39
C GLU A 56 -2.81 0.03 0.82
N THR A 57 -3.30 0.40 2.01
CA THR A 57 -3.12 1.77 2.51
C THR A 57 -1.66 2.11 2.80
N LEU A 58 -0.89 1.18 3.39
CA LEU A 58 0.52 1.39 3.69
C LEU A 58 1.34 1.48 2.41
N VAL A 59 1.08 0.61 1.44
CA VAL A 59 1.71 0.65 0.13
C VAL A 59 1.38 1.97 -0.56
N THR A 60 0.12 2.39 -0.58
CA THR A 60 -0.30 3.67 -1.18
C THR A 60 0.35 4.87 -0.47
N GLN A 61 0.47 4.85 0.86
CA GLN A 61 1.14 5.90 1.64
C GLN A 61 2.64 5.95 1.36
N VAL A 62 3.31 4.80 1.30
CA VAL A 62 4.74 4.73 0.94
C VAL A 62 4.96 5.17 -0.49
N PHE A 63 4.12 4.77 -1.43
CA PHE A 63 4.17 5.26 -2.82
C PHE A 63 3.93 6.77 -2.91
N LYS A 64 2.95 7.32 -2.19
CA LYS A 64 2.70 8.77 -2.15
C LYS A 64 3.86 9.53 -1.51
N ALA A 65 4.35 9.08 -0.37
CA ALA A 65 5.51 9.69 0.29
C ALA A 65 6.77 9.64 -0.61
N ASN A 66 6.99 8.54 -1.33
CA ASN A 66 8.08 8.44 -2.30
C ASN A 66 7.87 9.32 -3.53
N PHE A 67 6.62 9.53 -3.96
CA PHE A 67 6.28 10.44 -5.05
C PHE A 67 6.46 11.91 -4.65
N ASP A 68 6.03 12.30 -3.44
CA ASP A 68 6.19 13.64 -2.89
C ASP A 68 7.66 13.95 -2.53
N ASN A 69 8.48 12.93 -2.25
CA ASN A 69 9.93 13.05 -2.04
C ASN A 69 10.73 13.10 -3.35
N LEU A 70 10.13 12.75 -4.48
CA LEU A 70 10.64 13.19 -5.76
C LEU A 70 10.31 14.67 -5.83
N GLN A 71 11.30 15.55 -6.04
CA GLN A 71 11.05 16.95 -6.36
C GLN A 71 10.20 17.00 -7.64
N SER A 72 8.89 16.83 -7.50
CA SER A 72 7.91 17.05 -8.55
C SER A 72 7.80 18.55 -8.65
N ASP A 73 8.79 19.17 -9.29
CA ASP A 73 8.64 20.52 -9.82
C ASP A 73 7.37 20.49 -10.66
N LYS A 74 6.30 21.11 -10.14
CA LYS A 74 5.05 21.23 -10.89
C LYS A 74 5.40 21.83 -12.23
N VAL A 75 4.80 21.36 -13.33
CA VAL A 75 5.11 21.83 -14.68
C VAL A 75 5.07 23.38 -14.78
N ALA A 76 4.24 24.03 -13.98
CA ALA A 76 4.16 25.48 -13.85
C ALA A 76 5.47 26.16 -13.36
N ALA A 77 6.29 25.48 -12.56
CA ALA A 77 7.58 25.97 -12.07
C ALA A 77 8.70 25.90 -13.14
N LEU A 78 8.50 25.09 -14.18
CA LEU A 78 9.42 24.99 -15.32
C LEU A 78 9.26 26.15 -16.31
N ILE A 79 8.19 26.95 -16.17
CA ILE A 79 7.93 28.13 -17.00
C ILE A 79 8.31 29.37 -16.19
N ASN A 80 9.19 30.20 -16.74
CA ASN A 80 9.54 31.48 -16.13
C ASN A 80 8.32 32.42 -16.18
N ASN A 81 7.92 32.89 -15.00
CA ASN A 81 6.68 33.65 -14.82
C ASN A 81 6.73 35.04 -15.47
N ASN A 82 7.93 35.59 -15.71
CA ASN A 82 8.10 36.95 -16.22
C ASN A 82 7.97 37.05 -17.75
N ASN A 83 8.46 36.03 -18.47
CA ASN A 83 8.46 35.99 -19.93
C ASN A 83 7.62 34.84 -20.51
N ARG A 84 7.06 33.97 -19.65
CA ARG A 84 6.32 32.76 -20.02
C ARG A 84 7.11 31.79 -20.90
N GLU A 85 8.44 31.83 -20.82
CA GLU A 85 9.32 30.91 -21.53
C GLU A 85 9.76 29.76 -20.63
N TRP A 86 10.03 28.62 -21.24
CA TRP A 86 10.58 27.46 -20.57
C TRP A 86 11.98 27.73 -20.02
N ASN A 87 12.21 27.44 -18.74
CA ASN A 87 13.51 27.56 -18.10
C ASN A 87 14.41 26.41 -18.57
N ARG A 88 15.31 26.70 -19.53
CA ARG A 88 16.14 25.67 -20.17
C ARG A 88 17.03 24.92 -19.20
N GLU A 89 17.67 25.62 -18.28
CA GLU A 89 18.59 25.05 -17.31
C GLU A 89 17.86 24.07 -16.38
N LEU A 90 16.66 24.46 -15.93
CA LEU A 90 15.85 23.60 -15.08
C LEU A 90 15.36 22.35 -15.85
N ILE A 91 14.90 22.51 -17.09
CA ILE A 91 14.40 21.40 -17.92
C ILE A 91 15.48 20.35 -18.21
N VAL A 92 16.70 20.78 -18.55
CA VAL A 92 17.82 19.86 -18.84
C VAL A 92 18.27 19.11 -17.57
N ASN A 93 18.11 19.73 -16.40
CA ASN A 93 18.43 19.09 -15.12
C ASN A 93 17.31 18.18 -14.58
N THR A 94 16.05 18.44 -14.96
CA THR A 94 14.88 17.65 -14.52
C THR A 94 14.60 16.45 -15.44
N PHE A 95 14.82 16.56 -16.75
CA PHE A 95 14.49 15.51 -17.73
C PHE A 95 15.73 14.93 -18.42
N PRO A 96 15.70 13.63 -18.82
CA PRO A 96 16.74 13.07 -19.67
C PRO A 96 16.91 13.86 -20.98
N ALA A 97 18.15 13.98 -21.49
CA ALA A 97 18.48 14.82 -22.65
C ALA A 97 17.54 14.65 -23.85
N LYS A 98 17.19 13.40 -24.21
CA LYS A 98 16.28 13.10 -25.33
C LYS A 98 14.86 13.65 -25.16
N VAL A 99 14.41 13.84 -23.91
CA VAL A 99 13.09 14.39 -23.58
C VAL A 99 13.18 15.91 -23.47
N ALA A 100 14.26 16.44 -22.88
CA ALA A 100 14.50 17.87 -22.81
C ALA A 100 14.56 18.54 -24.20
N ASP A 101 15.20 17.87 -25.17
CA ASP A 101 15.29 18.35 -26.56
C ASP A 101 13.93 18.44 -27.29
N LEU A 102 12.90 17.74 -26.81
CA LEU A 102 11.54 17.79 -27.38
C LEU A 102 10.68 18.91 -26.79
N ILE A 103 11.11 19.52 -25.69
CA ILE A 103 10.36 20.59 -24.98
C ILE A 103 10.72 21.98 -25.54
N PHE A 104 11.92 22.12 -26.12
CA PHE A 104 12.43 23.36 -26.71
C PHE A 104 12.08 23.52 -28.19
#